data_AF-A0A321LCC8-F1
#
_entry.id   AF-A0A321LCC8-F1
#
_cell.length_a   1.000
_cell.length_b   1.000
_cell.length_c   1.000
_cell.angle_alpha   90.00
_cell.angle_beta   90.00
_cell.angle_gamma   90.00
#
_symmetry.space_group_name_H-M   'P 1'
#
loop_
_entity.id
_entity.type
_entity.pdbx_description
1 polymer ?
#
loop_
_entity_poly.entity_id
_entity_poly.type
_entity_poly.pdbx_seq_one_letter_code
_entity_poly.pdbx_strand_id
1 'polypeptide(L)'
;MESGMPFDLQPVLKGTILQLRPLLPEDYRALYSVAADPLIWEQHPATDRYKEEVFQAFFREALESGGALIAIDSKDGQIIGSSRFHAI
;
A
#
# COMPACT_ATOMS: atom_id res chain seq x y z
N MET A 1 27.64 22.91 -4.18
CA MET A 1 26.20 22.72 -4.40
C MET A 1 25.96 21.22 -4.33
N GLU A 2 25.56 20.72 -3.17
CA GLU A 2 25.07 19.34 -3.10
C GLU A 2 23.66 19.34 -3.68
N SER A 3 23.51 18.86 -4.91
CA SER A 3 22.20 18.41 -5.36
C SER A 3 21.90 17.13 -4.57
N GLY A 4 21.27 17.29 -3.40
CA GLY A 4 20.80 16.17 -2.61
C GLY A 4 19.89 15.29 -3.47
N MET A 5 20.10 13.97 -3.40
CA MET A 5 19.27 13.01 -4.14
C MET A 5 17.79 13.28 -3.83
N PRO A 6 16.90 13.29 -4.84
CA PRO A 6 15.47 13.46 -4.61
C PRO A 6 14.98 12.38 -3.64
N PHE A 7 14.05 12.74 -2.75
CA PHE A 7 13.44 11.79 -1.82
C PHE A 7 12.74 10.68 -2.61
N ASP A 8 13.11 9.43 -2.35
CA ASP A 8 12.49 8.27 -2.98
C ASP A 8 11.17 7.95 -2.24
N LEU A 9 10.04 8.14 -2.93
CA LEU A 9 8.71 7.83 -2.42
C LEU A 9 8.34 6.35 -2.55
N GLN A 10 9.13 5.57 -3.29
CA GLN A 10 8.88 4.16 -3.52
C GLN A 10 10.14 3.30 -3.29
N PRO A 11 10.78 3.40 -2.12
CA PRO A 11 11.98 2.62 -1.83
C PRO A 11 11.64 1.12 -1.70
N VAL A 12 12.66 0.29 -1.90
CA VAL A 12 12.62 -1.12 -1.47
C VAL A 12 13.30 -1.22 -0.11
N LEU A 13 12.53 -1.53 0.92
CA LEU A 13 13.00 -1.66 2.30
C LEU A 13 12.83 -3.11 2.77
N LYS A 14 13.87 -3.69 3.37
CA LYS A 14 13.83 -5.05 3.90
C LYS A 14 14.22 -5.03 5.37
N GLY A 15 13.28 -5.42 6.23
CA GLY A 15 13.50 -5.65 7.66
C GLY A 15 13.43 -7.14 8.02
N THR A 16 13.50 -7.43 9.31
CA THR A 16 13.40 -8.81 9.83
C THR A 16 11.99 -9.38 9.76
N ILE A 17 10.98 -8.52 9.88
CA ILE A 17 9.56 -8.91 9.95
C ILE A 17 8.73 -8.39 8.76
N LEU A 18 9.23 -7.37 8.07
CA LEU A 18 8.47 -6.64 7.06
C LEU A 18 9.38 -6.24 5.90
N GLN A 19 8.87 -6.44 4.68
CA GLN A 19 9.41 -5.84 3.46
C GLN A 19 8.42 -4.81 2.92
N LEU A 20 8.94 -3.68 2.45
CA LEU A 20 8.21 -2.67 1.68
C LEU A 20 8.81 -2.57 0.28
N ARG A 21 7.96 -2.43 -0.74
CA ARG A 21 8.38 -2.17 -2.13
C ARG A 21 7.27 -1.43 -2.90
N PRO A 22 7.58 -0.75 -4.02
CA PRO A 22 6.57 -0.02 -4.81
C PRO A 22 5.32 -0.85 -5.08
N LEU A 23 4.13 -0.27 -4.89
CA LEU A 23 2.88 -0.93 -5.27
C LEU A 23 2.84 -1.22 -6.78
N LEU A 24 2.42 -2.42 -7.17
CA LEU A 24 2.32 -2.84 -8.56
C LEU A 24 0.87 -3.21 -8.93
N PRO A 25 0.46 -3.09 -10.20
CA PRO A 25 -0.89 -3.47 -10.64
C PRO A 25 -1.28 -4.91 -10.28
N GLU A 26 -0.32 -5.83 -10.30
CA GLU A 26 -0.53 -7.26 -10.04
C GLU A 26 -0.90 -7.55 -8.58
N ASP A 27 -0.66 -6.61 -7.67
CA ASP A 27 -0.96 -6.78 -6.24
C ASP A 27 -2.44 -6.64 -5.91
N TYR A 28 -3.25 -6.15 -6.86
CA TYR A 28 -4.64 -5.78 -6.62
C TYR A 28 -5.40 -6.86 -5.84
N ARG A 29 -5.38 -8.10 -6.35
CA ARG A 29 -6.14 -9.19 -5.74
C ARG A 29 -5.64 -9.54 -4.34
N ALA A 30 -4.33 -9.59 -4.15
CA ALA A 30 -3.73 -9.94 -2.87
C ALA A 30 -3.98 -8.85 -1.82
N LEU A 31 -3.76 -7.59 -2.18
CA LEU A 31 -4.04 -6.47 -1.28
C LEU A 31 -5.55 -6.33 -1.00
N TYR A 32 -6.42 -6.54 -1.99
CA TYR A 32 -7.86 -6.52 -1.76
C TYR A 32 -8.28 -7.62 -0.79
N SER A 33 -7.69 -8.82 -0.89
CA SER A 33 -8.02 -9.92 0.03
C SER A 33 -7.75 -9.57 1.50
N VAL A 34 -6.74 -8.74 1.76
CA VAL A 34 -6.47 -8.17 3.08
C VAL A 34 -7.48 -7.07 3.40
N ALA A 35 -7.65 -6.10 2.50
CA ALA A 35 -8.51 -4.94 2.70
C ALA A 35 -10.02 -5.27 2.78
N ALA A 36 -10.44 -6.44 2.32
CA ALA A 36 -11.83 -6.87 2.28
C ALA A 36 -12.42 -7.22 3.66
N ASP A 37 -11.60 -7.30 4.72
CA ASP A 37 -12.10 -7.46 6.09
C ASP A 37 -12.75 -6.14 6.58
N PRO A 38 -14.07 -6.12 6.85
CA PRO A 38 -14.76 -4.93 7.33
C PRO A 38 -14.21 -4.41 8.68
N LEU A 39 -13.64 -5.29 9.51
CA LEU A 39 -13.08 -4.91 10.82
C LEU A 39 -11.86 -3.99 10.70
N ILE A 40 -11.14 -4.04 9.58
CA ILE A 40 -10.04 -3.09 9.29
C ILE A 40 -10.58 -1.65 9.22
N TRP A 41 -11.83 -1.48 8.78
CA TRP A 41 -12.41 -0.18 8.47
C TRP A 41 -13.37 0.35 9.54
N GLU A 42 -13.66 -0.42 10.59
CA GLU A 42 -14.66 -0.08 11.61
C GLU A 42 -14.38 1.28 12.27
N GLN A 43 -13.10 1.60 12.51
CA GLN A 43 -12.66 2.84 13.15
C GLN A 43 -12.13 3.89 12.15
N HIS A 44 -12.20 3.60 10.84
CA HIS A 44 -11.63 4.44 9.80
C HIS A 44 -12.70 5.37 9.20
N PRO A 45 -12.42 6.66 8.89
CA PRO A 45 -13.42 7.57 8.30
C PRO A 45 -14.04 7.09 6.99
N ALA A 46 -13.28 6.33 6.22
CA ALA A 46 -13.77 5.63 5.03
C ALA A 46 -14.04 4.16 5.39
N THR A 47 -15.24 3.94 5.90
CA THR A 47 -15.74 2.67 6.47
C THR A 47 -16.08 1.62 5.42
N ASP A 48 -16.24 2.01 4.16
CA ASP A 48 -16.72 1.15 3.06
C ASP A 48 -15.62 0.67 2.11
N ARG A 49 -14.34 0.91 2.45
CA ARG A 49 -13.19 0.51 1.61
C ARG A 49 -12.94 -1.00 1.54
N TYR A 50 -13.69 -1.80 2.30
CA TYR A 50 -13.75 -3.26 2.10
C TYR A 50 -14.55 -3.68 0.87
N LYS A 51 -15.41 -2.79 0.33
CA LYS A 51 -16.17 -3.08 -0.90
C LYS A 51 -15.26 -2.98 -2.11
N GLU A 52 -15.39 -3.92 -3.05
CA GLU A 52 -14.47 -4.05 -4.18
C GLU A 52 -14.41 -2.79 -5.03
N GLU A 53 -15.55 -2.17 -5.33
CA GLU A 53 -15.62 -0.99 -6.18
C GLU A 53 -14.95 0.24 -5.54
N VAL A 54 -15.10 0.38 -4.22
CA VAL A 54 -14.48 1.46 -3.43
C VAL A 54 -12.97 1.22 -3.33
N PHE A 55 -12.57 -0.03 -3.08
CA PHE A 55 -11.18 -0.42 -3.05
C PHE A 55 -10.50 -0.23 -4.42
N GLN A 56 -11.19 -0.55 -5.52
CA GLN A 56 -10.68 -0.37 -6.88
C GLN A 56 -10.32 1.08 -7.18
N ALA A 57 -11.18 2.03 -6.80
CA ALA A 57 -10.89 3.45 -6.92
C ALA A 57 -9.66 3.85 -6.08
N PHE A 58 -9.63 3.43 -4.81
CA PHE A 58 -8.50 3.70 -3.91
C PHE A 58 -7.16 3.13 -4.43
N PHE A 59 -7.17 1.90 -4.95
CA PHE A 59 -5.98 1.24 -5.48
C PHE A 59 -5.44 1.94 -6.72
N ARG A 60 -6.33 2.35 -7.64
CA ARG A 60 -5.94 3.14 -8.81
C ARG A 60 -5.28 4.45 -8.40
N GLU A 61 -5.88 5.20 -7.48
CA GLU A 61 -5.28 6.44 -6.96
C GLU A 61 -3.93 6.20 -6.28
N ALA A 62 -3.76 5.08 -5.57
CA ALA A 62 -2.50 4.71 -4.95
C ALA A 62 -1.41 4.40 -5.98
N LEU A 63 -1.73 3.73 -7.09
CA LEU A 63 -0.81 3.54 -8.20
C LEU A 63 -0.43 4.86 -8.88
N GLU A 64 -1.43 5.68 -9.18
CA GLU A 64 -1.26 6.98 -9.85
C GLU A 64 -0.46 7.98 -9.01
N SER A 65 -0.47 7.84 -7.67
CA SER A 65 0.26 8.77 -6.79
C SER A 65 1.78 8.65 -6.89
N GLY A 66 2.32 7.56 -7.44
CA GLY A 66 3.77 7.32 -7.50
C GLY A 66 4.45 7.28 -6.12
N GLY A 67 3.68 7.03 -5.05
CA GLY A 67 4.18 7.04 -3.67
C GLY A 67 3.58 5.95 -2.78
N ALA A 68 2.89 4.98 -3.38
CA ALA A 68 2.36 3.82 -2.67
C ALA A 68 3.39 2.68 -2.59
N LEU A 69 3.39 2.02 -1.44
CA LEU A 69 4.20 0.86 -1.09
C LEU A 69 3.28 -0.28 -0.63
N ILE A 70 3.63 -1.51 -1.00
CA ILE A 70 3.02 -2.71 -0.45
C ILE A 70 3.78 -3.17 0.80
N ALA A 71 3.07 -3.71 1.78
CA ALA A 71 3.60 -4.36 2.96
C ALA A 71 3.56 -5.88 2.81
N ILE A 72 4.71 -6.54 2.94
CA ILE A 72 4.89 -7.97 2.77
C ILE A 72 5.48 -8.57 4.06
N ASP A 73 4.84 -9.59 4.61
CA ASP A 73 5.39 -10.36 5.73
C ASP A 73 6.67 -11.07 5.27
N SER A 74 7.77 -10.85 6.00
CA SER A 74 9.07 -11.44 5.65
C SER A 74 9.15 -12.95 5.92
N LYS A 75 8.22 -13.50 6.71
CA LYS A 75 8.18 -14.92 7.07
C LYS A 75 7.73 -15.81 5.92
N ASP A 76 6.68 -15.40 5.20
CA ASP A 76 6.01 -16.23 4.19
C ASP A 76 5.75 -15.51 2.85
N GLY A 77 6.11 -14.22 2.75
CA GLY A 77 5.96 -13.45 1.52
C GLY A 77 4.52 -13.01 1.24
N GLN A 78 3.60 -13.16 2.19
CA GLN A 78 2.22 -12.71 2.02
C GLN A 78 2.12 -11.19 2.07
N ILE A 79 1.28 -10.63 1.21
CA ILE A 79 0.89 -9.22 1.31
C ILE A 79 -0.02 -9.07 2.52
N ILE A 80 0.31 -8.11 3.39
CA ILE A 80 -0.39 -7.83 4.65
C ILE A 80 -0.91 -6.39 4.73
N GLY A 81 -0.74 -5.60 3.67
CA GLY A 81 -1.29 -4.25 3.60
C GLY A 81 -0.54 -3.34 2.64
N SER A 82 -0.77 -2.04 2.78
CA SER A 82 -0.11 -1.00 1.99
C SER A 82 -0.06 0.31 2.76
N SER A 83 0.87 1.18 2.41
CA SER A 83 0.87 2.58 2.83
C SER A 83 1.24 3.46 1.66
N ARG A 84 0.83 4.74 1.69
CA ARG A 84 1.19 5.70 0.66
C ARG A 84 1.60 7.02 1.28
N PHE A 85 2.62 7.65 0.70
CA PHE A 85 2.87 9.06 0.97
C PHE A 85 1.73 9.89 0.40
N HIS A 86 1.15 10.75 1.23
CA HIS A 86 0.17 11.74 0.80
C HIS A 86 0.90 13.08 0.71
N ALA A 87 1.14 13.55 -0.51
CA ALA A 87 1.58 14.93 -0.71
C ALA A 87 0.41 15.84 -0.33
N ILE A 88 0.64 16.73 0.64
CA ILE A 88 -0.26 17.84 0.99
C ILE A 88 -0.10 18.93 -0.07
#